data_AF-A0A0C2WXK0-F1
#
_entry.id   AF-A0A0C2WXK0-F1
#
_cell.length_a   1.000
_cell.length_b   1.000
_cell.length_c   1.000
_cell.angle_alpha   90.00
_cell.angle_beta   90.00
_cell.angle_gamma   90.00
#
_symmetry.space_group_name_H-M   'P 1'
#
loop_
_entity.id
_entity.type
_entity.pdbx_description
1 polymer ?
#
loop_
_entity_poly.entity_id
_entity_poly.type
_entity_poly.pdbx_seq_one_letter_code
_entity_poly.pdbx_strand_id
1 'polypeptide(L)'
;YTRSMLECMVGYPLYEPEPFSELSVEYPRNGVNIGDVGFVAEDGTFDFLFNICPPQNSSINPSNLPAGFSLETTEHSKTRKMRPLLRKTHLAPPTGAILELPEGAIQAGPIDPGLFADLAKRHGVEWYEYTKTRRRGISNGSLYLVTSFTKCAQWGIALF
;
A
#
# COMPACT_ATOMS: atom_id res chain seq x y z
N TYR A 1 -5.19 -13.48 -11.94
CA TYR A 1 -4.84 -13.33 -10.52
C TYR A 1 -5.13 -11.93 -9.97
N THR A 2 -4.46 -10.85 -10.44
CA THR A 2 -4.67 -9.45 -9.97
C THR A 2 -6.13 -9.01 -10.02
N ARG A 3 -6.80 -9.21 -11.16
CA ARG A 3 -8.24 -8.90 -11.33
C ARG A 3 -9.12 -9.63 -10.31
N SER A 4 -8.89 -10.93 -10.12
CA SER A 4 -9.63 -11.76 -9.17
C SER A 4 -9.45 -11.30 -7.72
N MET A 5 -8.23 -10.93 -7.33
CA MET A 5 -7.97 -10.40 -5.99
C MET A 5 -8.64 -9.04 -5.76
N LEU A 6 -8.64 -8.18 -6.76
CA LEU A 6 -9.30 -6.89 -6.72
C LEU A 6 -10.83 -7.04 -6.64
N GLU A 7 -11.41 -7.91 -7.47
CA GLU A 7 -12.85 -8.22 -7.46
C GLU A 7 -13.30 -8.83 -6.12
N CYS A 8 -12.45 -9.64 -5.49
CA CYS A 8 -12.72 -10.23 -4.18
C CYS A 8 -12.33 -9.33 -3.00
N MET A 9 -11.85 -8.11 -3.27
CA MET A 9 -11.37 -7.15 -2.26
C MET A 9 -10.30 -7.72 -1.31
N VAL A 10 -9.47 -8.66 -1.80
CA VAL A 10 -8.40 -9.32 -1.02
C VAL A 10 -7.07 -8.57 -1.15
N GLY A 11 -7.03 -7.51 -1.96
CA GLY A 11 -5.87 -6.65 -2.18
C GLY A 11 -5.43 -6.60 -3.64
N TYR A 12 -4.29 -5.95 -3.88
CA TYR A 12 -3.68 -5.83 -5.21
C TYR A 12 -2.25 -6.39 -5.14
N PRO A 13 -1.94 -7.50 -5.84
CA PRO A 13 -0.57 -8.02 -5.90
C PRO A 13 0.32 -7.09 -6.72
N LEU A 14 1.47 -6.71 -6.16
CA LEU A 14 2.51 -5.99 -6.87
C LEU A 14 3.46 -7.00 -7.53
N TYR A 15 3.72 -6.83 -8.82
CA TYR A 15 4.66 -7.67 -9.57
C TYR A 15 6.11 -7.29 -9.25
N GLU A 16 6.37 -6.00 -9.12
CA GLU A 16 7.64 -5.45 -8.63
C GLU A 16 7.40 -4.92 -7.21
N PRO A 17 7.75 -5.70 -6.16
CA PRO A 17 7.51 -5.31 -4.78
C PRO A 17 8.47 -4.23 -4.28
N GLU A 18 9.59 -3.98 -4.98
CA GLU A 18 10.47 -2.86 -4.69
C GLU A 18 9.82 -1.57 -5.19
N PRO A 19 9.37 -0.70 -4.28
CA PRO A 19 8.64 0.48 -4.72
C PRO A 19 9.62 1.54 -5.22
N PHE A 20 9.16 2.31 -6.20
CA PHE A 20 9.91 3.45 -6.71
C PHE A 20 9.61 4.69 -5.86
N SER A 21 10.66 5.41 -5.50
CA SER A 21 10.54 6.70 -4.80
C SER A 21 11.72 7.58 -5.13
N GLU A 22 11.46 8.70 -5.82
CA GLU A 22 12.45 9.78 -6.00
C GLU A 22 12.62 10.62 -4.72
N LEU A 23 11.78 10.38 -3.71
CA LEU A 23 11.66 11.24 -2.52
C LEU A 23 12.47 10.72 -1.34
N SER A 24 12.81 9.43 -1.33
CA SER A 24 13.50 8.80 -0.20
C SER A 24 14.34 7.60 -0.64
N VAL A 25 15.61 7.61 -0.24
CA VAL A 25 16.54 6.48 -0.39
C VAL A 25 16.27 5.37 0.65
N GLU A 26 15.59 5.71 1.75
CA GLU A 26 15.25 4.75 2.82
C GLU A 26 13.99 3.95 2.50
N TYR A 27 13.07 4.53 1.74
CA TYR A 27 11.77 3.92 1.44
C TYR A 27 11.87 2.56 0.71
N PRO A 28 12.74 2.36 -0.30
CA PRO A 28 12.91 1.05 -0.93
C PRO A 28 13.27 -0.08 0.06
N ARG A 29 13.99 0.23 1.14
CA ARG A 29 14.38 -0.78 2.15
C ARG A 29 13.19 -1.35 2.92
N ASN A 30 12.15 -0.55 3.09
CA ASN A 30 10.97 -0.92 3.88
C ASN A 30 9.80 -1.40 3.01
N GLY A 31 9.88 -1.16 1.70
CA GLY A 31 8.84 -1.46 0.74
C GLY A 31 7.54 -0.68 1.02
N VAL A 32 6.46 -1.08 0.33
CA VAL A 32 5.13 -0.47 0.50
C VAL A 32 4.58 -0.69 1.92
N ASN A 33 3.98 0.33 2.51
CA ASN A 33 3.50 0.39 3.88
C ASN A 33 2.05 0.90 3.95
N ILE A 34 1.33 0.47 4.98
CA ILE A 34 0.04 1.08 5.36
C ILE A 34 0.23 2.58 5.55
N GLY A 35 -0.63 3.36 4.91
CA GLY A 35 -0.60 4.81 4.87
C GLY A 35 -0.01 5.36 3.59
N ASP A 36 0.67 4.56 2.79
CA ASP A 36 1.24 5.03 1.53
C ASP A 36 0.14 5.40 0.55
N VAL A 37 0.31 6.56 -0.07
CA VAL A 37 -0.46 7.04 -1.21
C VAL A 37 0.47 7.03 -2.41
N GLY A 38 0.01 6.40 -3.49
CA GLY A 38 0.79 6.19 -4.68
C GLY A 38 -0.06 5.68 -5.83
N PHE A 39 0.59 5.23 -6.88
CA PHE A 39 -0.06 4.55 -8.00
C PHE A 39 0.81 3.40 -8.49
N VAL A 40 0.20 2.44 -9.18
CA VAL A 40 0.93 1.35 -9.83
C VAL A 40 1.25 1.78 -11.25
N ALA A 41 2.54 1.86 -11.58
CA ALA A 41 3.02 2.21 -12.92
C ALA A 41 2.83 1.04 -13.91
N GLU A 42 3.02 1.31 -15.21
CA GLU A 42 2.83 0.31 -16.27
C GLU A 42 3.75 -0.91 -16.14
N ASP A 43 4.91 -0.73 -15.53
CA ASP A 43 5.88 -1.79 -15.23
C ASP A 43 5.51 -2.64 -14.00
N GLY A 44 4.43 -2.29 -13.29
CA GLY A 44 3.96 -2.99 -12.10
C GLY A 44 4.59 -2.51 -10.79
N THR A 45 5.44 -1.48 -10.85
CA THR A 45 6.07 -0.86 -9.67
C THR A 45 5.08 0.05 -8.95
N PHE A 46 5.08 0.02 -7.62
CA PHE A 46 4.35 1.01 -6.83
C PHE A 46 5.17 2.30 -6.73
N ASP A 47 4.68 3.38 -7.33
CA ASP A 47 5.32 4.69 -7.29
C ASP A 47 4.76 5.54 -6.14
N PHE A 48 5.62 5.77 -5.15
CA PHE A 48 5.27 6.43 -3.90
C PHE A 48 5.19 7.95 -4.02
N LEU A 49 4.20 8.55 -3.35
CA LEU A 49 4.00 10.00 -3.31
C LEU A 49 4.20 10.57 -1.91
N PHE A 50 3.49 10.02 -0.93
CA PHE A 50 3.55 10.39 0.48
C PHE A 50 2.85 9.31 1.33
N ASN A 51 3.06 9.37 2.63
CA ASN A 51 2.41 8.54 3.63
C ASN A 51 1.50 9.41 4.53
N ILE A 52 0.35 8.89 4.93
CA ILE A 52 -0.62 9.63 5.77
C ILE A 52 -0.42 9.37 7.28
N CYS A 53 0.48 8.48 7.67
CA CYS A 53 0.69 8.03 9.05
C CYS A 53 1.90 8.72 9.72
N PRO A 54 1.68 9.57 10.75
CA PRO A 54 2.71 10.41 11.38
C PRO A 54 4.07 9.78 11.74
N PRO A 55 4.17 8.56 12.31
CA PRO A 55 5.49 8.01 12.67
C PRO A 55 6.36 7.66 11.46
N GLN A 56 5.79 7.52 10.26
CA GLN A 56 6.52 7.28 9.02
C GLN A 56 6.80 8.59 8.27
N ASN A 57 5.97 9.61 8.49
CA ASN A 57 5.96 10.84 7.69
C ASN A 57 7.27 11.64 7.73
N SER A 58 7.96 11.75 8.88
CA SER A 58 9.09 12.68 9.01
C SER A 58 10.34 12.30 8.21
N SER A 59 10.53 11.03 7.85
CA SER A 59 11.70 10.57 7.08
C SER A 59 11.41 10.26 5.61
N ILE A 60 10.16 9.99 5.23
CA ILE A 60 9.80 9.60 3.85
C ILE A 60 8.93 10.61 3.11
N ASN A 61 8.21 11.50 3.82
CA ASN A 61 7.35 12.46 3.15
C ASN A 61 8.13 13.66 2.63
N PRO A 62 7.69 14.23 1.50
CA PRO A 62 8.27 15.44 0.98
C PRO A 62 7.99 16.63 1.90
N SER A 63 8.95 17.55 2.02
CA SER A 63 8.84 18.75 2.85
C SER A 63 7.72 19.71 2.43
N ASN A 64 7.29 19.62 1.16
CA ASN A 64 6.21 20.43 0.60
C ASN A 64 4.83 19.74 0.64
N LEU A 65 4.66 18.72 1.49
CA LEU A 65 3.37 18.06 1.65
C LEU A 65 2.32 19.05 2.21
N PRO A 66 1.14 19.20 1.59
CA PRO A 66 0.09 20.07 2.11
C PRO A 66 -0.36 19.68 3.52
N ALA A 67 -0.73 20.67 4.32
CA ALA A 67 -1.32 20.44 5.64
C ALA A 67 -2.63 19.65 5.52
N GLY A 68 -2.91 18.78 6.50
CA GLY A 68 -4.12 17.95 6.52
C GLY A 68 -4.03 16.62 5.77
N PHE A 69 -2.93 16.35 5.05
CA PHE A 69 -2.73 15.04 4.39
C PHE A 69 -2.33 13.93 5.38
N SER A 70 -2.10 14.26 6.64
CA SER A 70 -1.73 13.31 7.69
C SER A 70 -2.89 13.05 8.64
N LEU A 71 -2.97 11.83 9.16
CA LEU A 71 -3.90 11.50 10.24
C LEU A 71 -3.54 12.28 11.51
N GLU A 72 -4.52 12.93 12.11
CA GLU A 72 -4.38 13.65 13.40
C GLU A 72 -4.46 12.70 14.61
N THR A 73 -3.82 11.54 14.53
CA THR A 73 -3.84 10.58 15.63
C THR A 73 -2.65 10.83 16.57
N THR A 74 -2.95 11.39 17.74
CA THR A 74 -2.06 11.51 18.91
C THR A 74 -1.69 10.17 19.54
N GLU A 75 -2.45 9.11 19.26
CA GLU A 75 -2.21 7.74 19.76
C GLU A 75 -1.07 7.09 18.97
N HIS A 76 0.14 7.51 19.30
CA HIS A 76 1.36 6.77 19.03
C HIS A 76 1.18 5.32 19.49
N SER A 77 1.48 4.37 18.60
CA SER A 77 2.00 3.06 18.99
C SER A 77 1.04 2.03 19.59
N LYS A 78 -0.26 2.01 19.29
CA LYS A 78 -1.07 0.79 19.53
C LYS A 78 -0.88 -0.20 18.39
N THR A 79 0.33 -0.77 18.33
CA THR A 79 0.68 -2.05 17.70
C THR A 79 -0.17 -2.40 16.46
N ARG A 80 0.33 -2.05 15.26
CA ARG A 80 -0.08 -2.69 14.00
C ARG A 80 -0.33 -4.16 14.31
N LYS A 81 -1.57 -4.67 14.18
CA LYS A 81 -1.81 -6.10 14.41
C LYS A 81 -1.11 -6.85 13.28
N MET A 82 0.14 -7.21 13.55
CA MET A 82 0.92 -8.07 12.68
C MET A 82 0.50 -9.50 12.99
N ARG A 83 -0.08 -10.15 12.00
CA ARG A 83 -0.45 -11.55 12.08
C ARG A 83 0.56 -12.34 11.24
N PRO A 84 1.34 -13.25 11.84
CA PRO A 84 2.10 -14.21 11.06
C PRO A 84 1.14 -15.17 10.37
N LEU A 85 1.31 -15.35 9.06
CA LEU A 85 0.74 -16.43 8.29
C LEU A 85 1.73 -17.59 8.32
N LEU A 86 1.23 -18.79 8.64
CA LEU A 86 2.06 -19.98 8.77
C LEU A 86 2.68 -20.37 7.42
N ARG A 87 3.79 -21.10 7.47
CA ARG A 87 4.40 -21.73 6.30
C ARG A 87 3.38 -22.58 5.54
N LYS A 88 3.48 -22.60 4.21
CA LYS A 88 2.55 -23.30 3.31
C LYS A 88 1.12 -22.79 3.41
N THR A 89 0.94 -21.50 3.71
CA THR A 89 -0.38 -20.86 3.58
C THR A 89 -0.68 -20.71 2.08
N HIS A 90 -1.90 -21.09 1.71
CA HIS A 90 -2.43 -20.91 0.36
C HIS A 90 -3.49 -19.80 0.38
N LEU A 91 -3.32 -18.78 -0.45
CA LEU A 91 -4.32 -17.76 -0.71
C LEU A 91 -4.96 -18.07 -2.07
N ALA A 92 -6.21 -18.54 -2.03
CA ALA A 92 -6.94 -18.95 -3.23
C ALA A 92 -8.14 -18.02 -3.45
N PRO A 93 -8.04 -17.00 -4.33
CA PRO A 93 -9.23 -16.33 -4.83
C PRO A 93 -10.15 -17.33 -5.53
N PRO A 94 -11.47 -17.06 -5.61
CA PRO A 94 -12.46 -17.95 -6.22
C PRO A 94 -12.18 -18.37 -7.67
N THR A 95 -11.29 -17.65 -8.37
CA THR A 95 -11.11 -17.75 -9.83
C THR A 95 -9.91 -18.62 -10.26
N GLY A 96 -9.68 -19.78 -9.63
CA GLY A 96 -8.78 -20.80 -10.17
C GLY A 96 -7.27 -20.51 -10.05
N ALA A 97 -6.88 -19.65 -9.11
CA ALA A 97 -5.47 -19.35 -8.87
C ALA A 97 -5.13 -19.51 -7.40
N ILE A 98 -3.93 -20.02 -7.11
CA ILE A 98 -3.42 -20.21 -5.76
C ILE A 98 -2.11 -19.45 -5.62
N LEU A 99 -2.02 -18.60 -4.61
CA LEU A 99 -0.77 -18.02 -4.15
C LEU A 99 -0.25 -18.84 -2.97
N GLU A 100 0.91 -19.43 -3.16
CA GLU A 100 1.63 -20.18 -2.14
C GLU A 100 2.63 -19.27 -1.43
N LEU A 101 2.67 -19.40 -0.10
CA LEU A 101 3.61 -18.70 0.78
C LEU A 101 4.47 -19.75 1.51
N PRO A 102 5.53 -20.30 0.88
CA PRO A 102 6.29 -21.43 1.42
C PRO A 102 6.89 -21.12 2.79
N GLU A 103 7.48 -19.93 2.93
CA GLU A 103 8.05 -19.43 4.19
C GLU A 103 7.05 -18.68 5.07
N GLY A 104 5.77 -18.67 4.68
CA GLY A 104 4.73 -17.89 5.32
C GLY A 104 4.81 -16.40 4.94
N ALA A 105 4.10 -15.58 5.69
CA ALA A 105 4.04 -14.15 5.45
C ALA A 105 3.71 -13.37 6.72
N ILE A 106 3.86 -12.06 6.65
CA ILE A 106 3.40 -11.14 7.68
C ILE A 106 2.27 -10.32 7.08
N GLN A 107 1.09 -10.46 7.67
CA GLN A 107 -0.06 -9.63 7.34
C GLN A 107 -0.19 -8.50 8.35
N ALA A 108 -0.41 -7.28 7.87
CA ALA A 108 -0.73 -6.13 8.71
C ALA A 108 -1.95 -5.42 8.15
N GLY A 109 -2.90 -5.09 9.02
CA GLY A 109 -4.06 -4.27 8.72
C GLY A 109 -4.04 -2.95 9.49
N PRO A 110 -4.89 -1.99 9.10
CA PRO A 110 -5.02 -0.74 9.84
C PRO A 110 -5.83 -1.02 11.12
N ILE A 111 -5.56 -0.25 12.18
CA ILE A 111 -6.27 -0.38 13.47
C ILE A 111 -7.74 0.05 13.32
N ASP A 112 -7.96 1.08 12.50
CA ASP A 112 -9.28 1.59 12.14
C ASP A 112 -9.31 1.94 10.64
N PRO A 113 -9.86 1.06 9.78
CA PRO A 113 -10.04 1.36 8.36
C PRO A 113 -10.89 2.62 8.09
N GLY A 114 -11.78 3.00 9.02
CA GLY A 114 -12.66 4.15 8.88
C GLY A 114 -11.90 5.46 8.76
N LEU A 115 -10.85 5.65 9.58
CA LEU A 115 -10.01 6.86 9.55
C LEU A 115 -9.33 7.07 8.20
N PHE A 116 -8.85 5.99 7.58
CA PHE A 116 -8.23 6.03 6.26
C PHE A 116 -9.24 6.43 5.19
N ALA A 117 -10.43 5.83 5.25
CA ALA A 117 -11.51 6.12 4.31
C ALA A 117 -12.02 7.56 4.46
N ASP A 118 -12.16 8.06 5.69
CA ASP A 118 -12.66 9.41 5.95
C ASP A 118 -11.66 10.48 5.51
N LEU A 119 -10.36 10.25 5.75
CA LEU A 119 -9.31 11.14 5.24
C LEU A 119 -9.27 11.13 3.71
N ALA A 120 -9.32 9.95 3.08
CA ALA A 120 -9.33 9.81 1.62
C ALA A 120 -10.59 10.45 0.99
N LYS A 121 -11.76 10.34 1.62
CA LYS A 121 -12.98 11.03 1.15
C LYS A 121 -12.85 12.54 1.24
N ARG A 122 -12.22 13.04 2.31
CA ARG A 122 -12.07 14.48 2.55
C ARG A 122 -11.06 15.11 1.59
N HIS A 123 -9.91 14.46 1.39
CA HIS A 123 -8.77 15.04 0.67
C HIS A 123 -8.44 14.34 -0.66
N GLY A 124 -9.18 13.31 -1.08
CA GLY A 124 -8.84 12.52 -2.27
C GLY A 124 -8.72 13.34 -3.55
N VAL A 125 -9.53 14.39 -3.70
CA VAL A 125 -9.40 15.35 -4.82
C VAL A 125 -8.11 16.16 -4.71
N GLU A 126 -7.77 16.65 -3.53
CA GLU A 126 -6.52 17.39 -3.28
C GLU A 126 -5.29 16.51 -3.49
N TRP A 127 -5.35 15.24 -3.08
CA TRP A 127 -4.30 14.25 -3.34
C TRP A 127 -4.08 14.09 -4.84
N TYR A 128 -5.17 13.97 -5.59
CA TYR A 128 -5.13 13.86 -7.04
C TYR A 128 -4.53 15.12 -7.69
N GLU A 129 -4.97 16.32 -7.32
CA GLU A 129 -4.37 17.55 -7.86
C GLU A 129 -2.89 17.69 -7.49
N TYR A 130 -2.50 17.34 -6.25
CA TYR A 130 -1.11 17.32 -5.81
C TYR A 130 -0.23 16.44 -6.72
N THR A 131 -0.71 15.27 -7.12
CA THR A 131 0.06 14.40 -8.03
C THR A 131 0.30 15.02 -9.40
N LYS A 132 -0.68 15.73 -9.96
CA LYS A 132 -0.54 16.39 -11.26
C LYS A 132 0.51 17.49 -11.23
N THR A 133 0.63 18.22 -10.11
CA THR A 133 1.68 19.24 -9.96
C THR A 133 3.09 18.66 -10.06
N ARG A 134 3.25 17.36 -9.75
CA ARG A 134 4.51 16.63 -9.86
C ARG A 134 4.79 16.08 -11.26
N ARG A 135 3.97 16.44 -12.27
CA ARG A 135 4.07 15.98 -13.66
C ARG A 135 4.09 14.46 -13.83
N ARG A 136 3.54 13.74 -12.85
CA ARG A 136 3.32 12.30 -12.98
C ARG A 136 2.03 12.11 -13.76
N GLY A 137 2.15 11.56 -14.96
CA GLY A 137 1.03 11.33 -15.87
C GLY A 137 0.14 10.21 -15.35
N ILE A 138 -0.73 10.52 -14.37
CA ILE A 138 -1.65 9.54 -13.79
C ILE A 138 -3.06 9.73 -14.34
N SER A 139 -3.77 8.63 -14.59
CA SER A 139 -5.19 8.68 -14.95
C SER A 139 -6.08 8.88 -13.72
N ASN A 140 -7.23 9.51 -13.91
CA ASN A 140 -8.27 9.59 -12.89
C ASN A 140 -8.59 8.17 -12.35
N GLY A 141 -8.63 8.02 -11.03
CA GLY A 141 -8.96 6.75 -10.39
C GLY A 141 -7.80 5.77 -10.19
N SER A 142 -6.57 6.16 -10.57
CA SER A 142 -5.37 5.32 -10.39
C SER A 142 -4.63 5.52 -9.08
N LEU A 143 -5.14 6.39 -8.20
CA LEU A 143 -4.58 6.59 -6.88
C LEU A 143 -4.97 5.44 -5.94
N TYR A 144 -3.96 4.87 -5.29
CA TYR A 144 -4.11 3.85 -4.27
C TYR A 144 -3.72 4.42 -2.91
N LEU A 145 -4.56 4.18 -1.91
CA LEU A 145 -4.23 4.32 -0.50
C LEU A 145 -4.03 2.92 0.08
N VAL A 146 -2.83 2.65 0.57
CA VAL A 146 -2.49 1.36 1.16
C VAL A 146 -3.06 1.28 2.56
N THR A 147 -4.06 0.43 2.75
CA THR A 147 -4.72 0.22 4.05
C THR A 147 -4.18 -1.00 4.77
N SER A 148 -3.71 -2.02 4.05
CA SER A 148 -3.14 -3.27 4.59
C SER A 148 -2.05 -3.81 3.66
N PHE A 149 -1.25 -4.77 4.16
CA PHE A 149 -0.34 -5.53 3.31
C PHE A 149 -0.20 -6.97 3.78
N THR A 150 0.29 -7.81 2.86
CA THR A 150 0.88 -9.12 3.14
C THR A 150 2.28 -9.13 2.54
N LYS A 151 3.33 -9.28 3.37
CA LYS A 151 4.73 -9.35 2.93
C LYS A 151 5.29 -10.75 3.18
N CYS A 152 6.04 -11.28 2.23
CA CYS A 152 6.68 -12.59 2.32
C CYS A 152 8.07 -12.54 1.70
N ALA A 153 8.95 -13.46 2.10
CA ALA A 153 10.28 -13.58 1.51
C ALA A 153 10.28 -14.41 0.21
N GLN A 154 9.33 -15.36 0.12
CA GLN A 154 9.18 -16.25 -1.02
C GLN A 154 7.69 -16.45 -1.30
N TRP A 155 7.34 -16.47 -2.58
CA TRP A 155 5.98 -16.70 -3.06
C TRP A 155 6.01 -17.51 -4.35
N GLY A 156 4.92 -18.20 -4.64
CA GLY A 156 4.69 -18.92 -5.90
C GLY A 156 3.24 -18.80 -6.33
N ILE A 157 2.99 -18.81 -7.64
CA ILE A 157 1.64 -18.79 -8.20
C ILE A 157 1.41 -20.09 -8.97
N ALA A 158 0.30 -20.76 -8.69
CA ALA A 158 -0.25 -21.83 -9.50
C ALA A 158 -1.57 -21.37 -10.15
N LEU A 159 -1.72 -21.64 -11.45
CA LEU A 159 -2.91 -21.32 -12.24
C LEU A 159 -3.52 -22.64 -12.74
N PHE A 160 -4.84 -22.77 -12.67
CA PHE A 160 -5.59 -23.95 -13.11
C PHE A 160 -6.70 -23.56 -14.09
#